data_AF-A0A931WF71-F1
#
_entry.id   AF-A0A931WF71-F1
#
_cell.length_a   1.000
_cell.length_b   1.000
_cell.length_c   1.000
_cell.angle_alpha   90.00
_cell.angle_beta   90.00
_cell.angle_gamma   90.00
#
_symmetry.space_group_name_H-M   'P 1'
#
loop_
_entity.id
_entity.type
_entity.pdbx_description
1 polymer ?
#
loop_
_entity_poly.entity_id
_entity_poly.type
_entity_poly.pdbx_seq_one_letter_code
_entity_poly.pdbx_strand_id
1 'polypeptide(L)'
;MKTNIGFLLIPLLISGASVQARFLEGSQQKGEKSKISRDDEIHRAVDPMGAAIEDLAEEARRELHRLTCEDLHSAVCGTIGHQDYMRRFEERKDAIKDKAARRTARTYRINPENFWGRLAEIKAENSALEERIYDHYIRNIGRELHRLLHDEDLTSQFMRMNDYYKMRRAMGAAIDAQDLPDETKGTMKGKVGDLEFIWPDQFFLEGNEISKEERDEFKMFCGFDGMNYRDAYFNVRNNKTYMVLCPGTLLAAVTPGLEGVPMSLSARFEYLAFVIGHEIGHIIDTREHAGAFDRMSGCVANEFVPSPSNYMREISADYWSAEALFQHLNNNGDQEEIRNFLTRSFNIICLGDDDGKHPAVIIRLNTFIGRNPNLRRIAGCEPPIAAEPACTIAGETPAPPAEASTTSP
;
A
#
# COMPACT_ATOMS: atom_id res chain seq x y z
N MET A 1 0.82 25.78 -24.39
CA MET A 1 0.29 26.26 -23.09
C MET A 1 -1.02 25.53 -22.83
N LYS A 2 -1.01 24.48 -22.01
CA LYS A 2 -2.20 23.75 -21.57
C LYS A 2 -2.51 24.19 -20.14
N THR A 3 -3.72 24.64 -19.91
CA THR A 3 -4.16 25.30 -18.67
C THR A 3 -4.51 24.26 -17.61
N ASN A 4 -3.79 24.25 -16.49
CA ASN A 4 -4.14 23.52 -15.27
C ASN A 4 -5.34 24.20 -14.60
N ILE A 5 -6.54 23.63 -14.74
CA ILE A 5 -7.78 24.15 -14.10
C ILE A 5 -8.35 23.17 -13.05
N GLY A 6 -7.86 21.92 -12.95
CA GLY A 6 -8.52 20.87 -12.16
C GLY A 6 -8.42 20.94 -10.62
N PHE A 7 -7.46 21.65 -10.02
CA PHE A 7 -7.11 21.44 -8.60
C PHE A 7 -7.65 22.47 -7.60
N LEU A 8 -8.41 23.48 -8.03
CA LEU A 8 -8.84 24.59 -7.14
C LEU A 8 -10.27 24.49 -6.59
N LEU A 9 -11.07 23.49 -6.97
CA LEU A 9 -12.52 23.48 -6.66
C LEU A 9 -12.91 22.75 -5.36
N ILE A 10 -12.06 21.90 -4.80
CA ILE A 10 -12.41 21.10 -3.60
C ILE A 10 -12.55 21.96 -2.32
N PRO A 11 -11.73 23.00 -2.06
CA PRO A 11 -11.90 23.84 -0.86
C PRO A 11 -13.12 24.77 -0.91
N LEU A 12 -13.69 25.04 -2.10
CA LEU A 12 -14.82 25.95 -2.27
C LEU A 12 -16.15 25.32 -1.83
N LEU A 13 -16.30 24.00 -1.95
CA LEU A 13 -17.52 23.26 -1.60
C LEU A 13 -17.84 23.29 -0.09
N ILE A 14 -16.83 23.36 0.78
CA ILE A 14 -17.03 23.42 2.24
C ILE A 14 -17.45 24.85 2.69
N SER A 15 -17.09 25.88 1.92
CA SER A 15 -17.46 27.27 2.25
C SER A 15 -18.93 27.61 1.94
N GLY A 16 -19.57 26.89 1.02
CA GLY A 16 -20.96 27.12 0.61
C GLY A 16 -21.99 26.84 1.70
N ALA A 17 -21.80 25.79 2.50
CA ALA A 17 -22.67 25.47 3.64
C ALA A 17 -22.66 26.56 4.73
N SER A 18 -21.56 27.30 4.85
CA SER A 18 -21.40 28.40 5.81
C SER A 18 -22.16 29.67 5.39
N VAL A 19 -22.43 29.84 4.09
CA VAL A 19 -23.15 31.00 3.53
C VAL A 19 -24.66 30.85 3.76
N GLN A 20 -25.20 29.63 3.72
CA GLN A 20 -26.62 29.36 4.04
C GLN A 20 -26.97 29.72 5.49
N ALA A 21 -26.06 29.50 6.44
CA ALA A 21 -26.31 29.81 7.85
C ALA A 21 -26.39 31.32 8.14
N ARG A 22 -25.60 32.16 7.44
CA ARG A 22 -25.60 33.62 7.66
C ARG A 22 -26.77 34.36 6.98
N PHE A 23 -27.40 33.76 5.97
CA PHE A 23 -28.52 34.41 5.28
C PHE A 23 -29.85 34.31 6.04
N LEU A 24 -29.98 33.36 6.97
CA LEU A 24 -31.22 33.12 7.72
C LEU A 24 -31.40 34.03 8.95
N GLU A 25 -30.36 34.69 9.46
CA GLU A 25 -30.46 35.56 10.64
C GLU A 25 -30.89 37.01 10.34
N GLY A 26 -31.02 37.40 9.06
CA GLY A 26 -31.11 38.81 8.67
C GLY A 26 -32.48 39.41 8.37
N SER A 27 -33.59 38.65 8.37
CA SER A 27 -34.87 39.22 7.89
C SER A 27 -36.11 38.88 8.72
N GLN A 28 -36.33 39.66 9.78
CA GLN A 28 -37.67 39.94 10.31
C GLN A 28 -37.96 41.44 10.16
N GLN A 29 -38.50 41.86 9.02
CA GLN A 29 -39.23 43.13 8.93
C GLN A 29 -40.54 42.96 8.17
N LYS A 30 -41.60 43.50 8.78
CA LYS A 30 -43.01 43.42 8.41
C LYS A 30 -43.30 44.22 7.13
N GLY A 31 -44.01 43.61 6.19
CA GLY A 31 -44.63 44.30 5.07
C GLY A 31 -45.39 43.33 4.15
N GLU A 32 -46.71 43.27 4.31
CA GLU A 32 -47.62 42.54 3.42
C GLU A 32 -47.62 43.15 2.02
N LYS A 33 -47.27 42.36 1.00
CA LYS A 33 -48.00 42.17 -0.27
C LYS A 33 -47.18 41.26 -1.19
N SER A 34 -47.88 40.32 -1.84
CA SER A 34 -47.36 39.25 -2.71
C SER A 34 -46.67 38.08 -1.99
N LYS A 35 -47.48 37.17 -1.43
CA LYS A 35 -47.05 35.80 -1.06
C LYS A 35 -46.87 34.95 -2.33
N ILE A 36 -45.90 35.27 -3.18
CA ILE A 36 -45.11 34.16 -3.75
C ILE A 36 -44.20 33.81 -2.60
N SER A 37 -44.32 32.58 -2.09
CA SER A 37 -43.58 32.20 -0.90
C SER A 37 -42.11 32.48 -1.17
N ARG A 38 -41.44 33.23 -0.30
CA ARG A 38 -39.99 33.48 -0.42
C ARG A 38 -39.22 32.14 -0.47
N ASP A 39 -39.84 31.09 0.05
CA ASP A 39 -39.40 29.70 -0.06
C ASP A 39 -39.42 29.19 -1.52
N ASP A 40 -40.39 29.59 -2.36
CA ASP A 40 -40.49 29.18 -3.77
C ASP A 40 -39.40 29.81 -4.65
N GLU A 41 -38.90 30.99 -4.28
CA GLU A 41 -37.74 31.62 -4.96
C GLU A 41 -36.42 31.02 -4.50
N ILE A 42 -36.30 30.66 -3.22
CA ILE A 42 -35.10 29.96 -2.70
C ILE A 42 -35.02 28.56 -3.29
N HIS A 43 -36.10 27.78 -3.32
CA HIS A 43 -36.12 26.47 -3.96
C HIS A 43 -35.76 26.55 -5.45
N ARG A 44 -36.33 27.52 -6.18
CA ARG A 44 -35.98 27.73 -7.60
C ARG A 44 -34.52 28.12 -7.85
N ALA A 45 -33.84 28.72 -6.87
CA ALA A 45 -32.43 29.06 -6.98
C ALA A 45 -31.48 27.93 -6.49
N VAL A 46 -31.93 27.12 -5.53
CA VAL A 46 -31.13 26.03 -4.95
C VAL A 46 -31.18 24.77 -5.80
N ASP A 47 -32.33 24.45 -6.42
CA ASP A 47 -32.48 23.22 -7.22
C ASP A 47 -31.50 23.15 -8.41
N PRO A 48 -31.27 24.23 -9.20
CA PRO A 48 -30.27 24.21 -10.29
C PRO A 48 -28.83 24.07 -9.79
N MET A 49 -28.53 24.59 -8.60
CA MET A 49 -27.21 24.43 -7.98
C MET A 49 -27.00 22.99 -7.49
N GLY A 50 -28.03 22.36 -6.95
CA GLY A 50 -28.01 20.94 -6.58
C GLY A 50 -27.71 20.04 -7.78
N ALA A 51 -28.45 20.23 -8.88
CA ALA A 51 -28.22 19.49 -10.12
C ALA A 51 -26.80 19.70 -10.69
N ALA A 52 -26.30 20.94 -10.71
CA ALA A 52 -24.94 21.22 -11.18
C ALA A 52 -23.85 20.59 -10.29
N ILE A 53 -24.08 20.50 -8.98
CA ILE A 53 -23.16 19.82 -8.04
C ILE A 53 -23.19 18.31 -8.27
N GLU A 54 -24.37 17.72 -8.47
CA GLU A 54 -24.52 16.29 -8.79
C GLU A 54 -23.86 15.93 -10.12
N ASP A 55 -24.04 16.76 -11.16
CA ASP A 55 -23.40 16.58 -12.47
C ASP A 55 -21.87 16.64 -12.37
N LEU A 56 -21.32 17.63 -11.64
CA LEU A 56 -19.88 17.73 -11.41
C LEU A 56 -19.35 16.54 -10.60
N ALA A 57 -20.09 16.07 -9.59
CA ALA A 57 -19.73 14.90 -8.81
C ALA A 57 -19.77 13.63 -9.66
N GLU A 58 -20.72 13.49 -10.59
CA GLU A 58 -20.80 12.38 -11.55
C GLU A 58 -19.67 12.44 -12.59
N GLU A 59 -19.31 13.61 -13.10
CA GLU A 59 -18.16 13.80 -13.99
C GLU A 59 -16.84 13.44 -13.27
N ALA A 60 -16.66 13.92 -12.05
CA ALA A 60 -15.50 13.56 -11.22
C ALA A 60 -15.44 12.04 -10.93
N ARG A 61 -16.60 11.41 -10.66
CA ARG A 61 -16.69 9.94 -10.48
C ARG A 61 -16.33 9.19 -11.76
N ARG A 62 -16.77 9.67 -12.94
CA ARG A 62 -16.42 9.09 -14.24
C ARG A 62 -14.94 9.23 -14.57
N GLU A 63 -14.34 10.39 -14.34
CA GLU A 63 -12.92 10.58 -14.58
C GLU A 63 -12.06 9.78 -13.59
N LEU A 64 -12.46 9.72 -12.32
CA LEU A 64 -11.81 8.84 -11.34
C LEU A 64 -11.91 7.38 -11.77
N HIS A 65 -13.08 6.93 -12.20
CA HIS A 65 -13.29 5.58 -12.72
C HIS A 65 -12.37 5.28 -13.91
N ARG A 66 -12.34 6.18 -14.90
CA ARG A 66 -11.48 6.08 -16.08
C ARG A 66 -10.00 5.98 -15.67
N LEU A 67 -9.53 6.86 -14.79
CA LEU A 67 -8.16 6.82 -14.29
C LEU A 67 -7.86 5.51 -13.53
N THR A 68 -8.75 5.05 -12.66
CA THR A 68 -8.55 3.78 -11.93
C THR A 68 -8.49 2.54 -12.84
N CYS A 69 -9.08 2.63 -14.05
CA CYS A 69 -9.22 1.50 -14.95
C CYS A 69 -8.27 1.55 -16.16
N GLU A 70 -7.85 2.72 -16.62
CA GLU A 70 -6.98 2.88 -17.80
C GLU A 70 -5.56 3.29 -17.44
N ASP A 71 -5.38 4.05 -16.36
CA ASP A 71 -4.08 4.57 -15.95
C ASP A 71 -3.96 4.56 -14.43
N LEU A 72 -3.91 3.33 -13.90
CA LEU A 72 -3.82 3.08 -12.45
C LEU A 72 -2.63 3.82 -11.85
N HIS A 73 -1.51 3.92 -12.56
CA HIS A 73 -0.37 4.74 -12.16
C HIS A 73 -0.77 6.20 -11.91
N SER A 74 -1.41 6.87 -12.87
CA SER A 74 -1.85 8.27 -12.65
C SER A 74 -2.91 8.38 -11.55
N ALA A 75 -3.83 7.42 -11.44
CA ALA A 75 -4.85 7.42 -10.39
C ALA A 75 -4.25 7.30 -8.97
N VAL A 76 -3.28 6.39 -8.82
CA VAL A 76 -2.69 6.05 -7.52
C VAL A 76 -1.55 7.01 -7.17
N CYS A 77 -0.68 7.33 -8.12
CA CYS A 77 0.52 8.13 -7.89
C CYS A 77 0.31 9.64 -8.11
N GLY A 78 -0.74 10.03 -8.84
CA GLY A 78 -1.06 11.43 -9.12
C GLY A 78 -1.84 12.15 -8.02
N THR A 79 -2.38 11.41 -7.05
CA THR A 79 -3.24 11.91 -5.97
C THR A 79 -2.50 12.26 -4.68
N ILE A 80 -1.16 12.34 -4.74
CA ILE A 80 -0.34 12.48 -3.54
C ILE A 80 0.43 13.79 -3.55
N GLY A 81 0.28 14.54 -2.47
CA GLY A 81 1.23 15.54 -1.98
C GLY A 81 2.51 14.85 -1.52
N HIS A 82 3.15 14.11 -2.42
CA HIS A 82 4.23 13.17 -2.15
C HIS A 82 5.38 13.86 -1.42
N GLN A 83 5.67 15.11 -1.78
CA GLN A 83 6.68 15.91 -1.11
C GLN A 83 6.33 16.21 0.36
N ASP A 84 5.07 16.51 0.68
CA ASP A 84 4.66 16.77 2.06
C ASP A 84 4.63 15.48 2.88
N TYR A 85 4.14 14.38 2.29
CA TYR A 85 4.20 13.06 2.90
C TYR A 85 5.64 12.67 3.24
N MET A 86 6.55 12.73 2.25
CA MET A 86 7.95 12.36 2.43
C MET A 86 8.63 13.26 3.46
N ARG A 87 8.36 14.57 3.46
CA ARG A 87 8.85 15.47 4.51
C ARG A 87 8.43 15.03 5.92
N ARG A 88 7.15 14.73 6.13
CA ARG A 88 6.65 14.27 7.43
C ARG A 88 7.20 12.91 7.83
N PHE A 89 7.34 12.00 6.87
CA PHE A 89 7.97 10.70 7.08
C PHE A 89 9.41 10.88 7.58
N GLU A 90 10.21 11.70 6.88
CA GLU A 90 11.59 12.00 7.26
C GLU A 90 11.69 12.64 8.65
N GLU A 91 10.83 13.61 8.97
CA GLU A 91 10.76 14.23 10.30
C GLU A 91 10.47 13.21 11.41
N ARG A 92 9.50 12.32 11.20
CA ARG A 92 9.18 11.26 12.17
C ARG A 92 10.30 10.22 12.27
N LYS A 93 10.90 9.85 11.14
CA LYS A 93 12.03 8.93 11.07
C LYS A 93 13.20 9.45 11.90
N ASP A 94 13.58 10.70 11.71
CA ASP A 94 14.67 11.32 12.45
C ASP A 94 14.37 11.41 13.96
N ALA A 95 13.14 11.76 14.32
CA ALA A 95 12.72 11.80 15.72
C ALA A 95 12.81 10.42 16.41
N ILE A 96 12.41 9.35 15.72
CA ILE A 96 12.53 7.98 16.25
C ILE A 96 14.00 7.56 16.35
N LYS A 97 14.80 7.84 15.33
CA LYS A 97 16.23 7.53 15.30
C LYS A 97 16.99 8.21 16.43
N ASP A 98 16.75 9.50 16.68
CA ASP A 98 17.37 10.26 17.77
C ASP A 98 16.99 9.66 19.14
N LYS A 99 15.71 9.36 19.38
CA LYS A 99 15.26 8.74 20.62
C LYS A 99 15.91 7.37 20.85
N ALA A 100 15.97 6.52 19.82
CA ALA A 100 16.60 5.21 19.91
C ALA A 100 18.11 5.29 20.13
N ALA A 101 18.79 6.23 19.46
CA ALA A 101 20.21 6.50 19.66
C ALA A 101 20.48 6.96 21.09
N ARG A 102 19.72 7.92 21.64
CA ARG A 102 19.87 8.38 23.03
C ARG A 102 19.62 7.29 24.07
N ARG A 103 18.66 6.39 23.84
CA ARG A 103 18.41 5.24 24.74
C ARG A 103 19.59 4.27 24.70
N THR A 104 20.05 3.92 23.52
CA THR A 104 21.17 2.99 23.33
C THR A 104 22.46 3.57 23.88
N ALA A 105 22.75 4.84 23.58
CA ALA A 105 23.90 5.56 24.08
C ALA A 105 23.95 5.58 25.61
N ARG A 106 22.82 5.77 26.30
CA ARG A 106 22.74 5.67 27.76
C ARG A 106 23.09 4.26 28.28
N THR A 107 22.58 3.21 27.66
CA THR A 107 22.89 1.82 28.05
C THR A 107 24.38 1.52 27.97
N TYR A 108 25.05 1.98 26.90
CA TYR A 108 26.46 1.68 26.64
C TYR A 108 27.42 2.80 27.04
N ARG A 109 26.93 3.85 27.74
CA ARG A 109 27.70 5.02 28.17
C ARG A 109 28.45 5.72 27.02
N ILE A 110 27.80 5.81 25.86
CA ILE A 110 28.26 6.54 24.67
C ILE A 110 27.70 7.96 24.70
N ASN A 111 28.42 8.96 24.17
CA ASN A 111 27.84 10.29 23.94
C ASN A 111 26.82 10.21 22.79
N PRO A 112 25.53 10.52 23.02
CA PRO A 112 24.52 10.44 21.97
C PRO A 112 24.77 11.38 20.78
N GLU A 113 25.44 12.52 20.98
CA GLU A 113 25.74 13.48 19.90
C GLU A 113 26.73 12.94 18.87
N ASN A 114 27.56 11.96 19.27
CA ASN A 114 28.50 11.28 18.39
C ASN A 114 28.23 9.77 18.36
N PHE A 115 26.97 9.36 18.43
CA PHE A 115 26.61 7.94 18.49
C PHE A 115 27.20 7.13 17.33
N TRP A 116 27.01 7.60 16.10
CA TRP A 116 27.49 6.91 14.90
C TRP A 116 29.01 6.91 14.75
N GLY A 117 29.67 8.03 15.05
CA GLY A 117 31.13 8.11 15.03
C GLY A 117 31.74 7.16 16.05
N ARG A 118 31.19 7.13 17.27
CA ARG A 118 31.67 6.19 18.30
C ARG A 118 31.38 4.73 17.95
N LEU A 119 30.25 4.44 17.29
CA LEU A 119 29.95 3.09 16.83
C LEU A 119 30.97 2.60 15.80
N ALA A 120 31.39 3.46 14.87
CA ALA A 120 32.43 3.15 13.89
C ALA A 120 33.80 2.89 14.54
N GLU A 121 34.17 3.68 15.55
CA GLU A 121 35.39 3.43 16.35
C GLU A 121 35.31 2.09 17.08
N ILE A 122 34.19 1.80 17.75
CA ILE A 122 33.97 0.52 18.43
C ILE A 122 34.05 -0.65 17.45
N LYS A 123 33.54 -0.51 16.22
CA LYS A 123 33.65 -1.55 15.19
C LYS A 123 35.11 -1.92 14.89
N ALA A 124 35.99 -0.93 14.84
CA ALA A 124 37.42 -1.14 14.59
C ALA A 124 38.13 -1.81 15.77
N GLU A 125 37.68 -1.53 17.00
CA GLU A 125 38.26 -2.07 18.23
C GLU A 125 37.69 -3.45 18.62
N ASN A 126 36.38 -3.64 18.41
CA ASN A 126 35.60 -4.77 18.92
C ASN A 126 34.26 -4.93 18.15
N SER A 127 34.29 -5.67 17.04
CA SER A 127 33.11 -5.92 16.20
C SER A 127 31.95 -6.56 16.96
N ALA A 128 32.22 -7.49 17.88
CA ALA A 128 31.17 -8.16 18.66
C ALA A 128 30.46 -7.20 19.62
N LEU A 129 31.15 -6.19 20.15
CA LEU A 129 30.51 -5.14 20.95
C LEU A 129 29.68 -4.20 20.07
N GLU A 130 30.16 -3.84 18.87
CA GLU A 130 29.41 -3.05 17.91
C GLU A 130 28.10 -3.73 17.53
N GLU A 131 28.12 -5.03 17.20
CA GLU A 131 26.92 -5.81 16.87
C GLU A 131 25.90 -5.78 18.02
N ARG A 132 26.33 -5.94 19.29
CA ARG A 132 25.42 -5.84 20.44
C ARG A 132 24.80 -4.45 20.59
N ILE A 133 25.57 -3.39 20.35
CA ILE A 133 25.08 -2.00 20.40
C ILE A 133 24.07 -1.77 19.28
N TYR A 134 24.38 -2.26 18.08
CA TYR A 134 23.51 -2.22 16.92
C TYR A 134 22.16 -2.91 17.17
N ASP A 135 22.20 -4.15 17.67
CA ASP A 135 20.99 -4.92 17.99
C ASP A 135 20.15 -4.20 19.06
N HIS A 136 20.79 -3.57 20.04
CA HIS A 136 20.11 -2.75 21.04
C HIS A 136 19.50 -1.47 20.44
N TYR A 137 20.16 -0.86 19.46
CA TYR A 137 19.64 0.29 18.72
C TYR A 137 18.39 -0.08 17.93
N ILE A 138 18.42 -1.14 17.12
CA ILE A 138 17.25 -1.58 16.33
C ILE A 138 16.09 -2.00 17.25
N ARG A 139 16.36 -2.69 18.36
CA ARG A 139 15.32 -2.95 19.38
C ARG A 139 14.68 -1.67 19.91
N ASN A 140 15.48 -0.63 20.15
CA ASN A 140 14.94 0.64 20.61
C ASN A 140 14.13 1.36 19.53
N ILE A 141 14.51 1.25 18.25
CA ILE A 141 13.68 1.69 17.12
C ILE A 141 12.31 1.00 17.16
N GLY A 142 12.29 -0.34 17.21
CA GLY A 142 11.05 -1.11 17.26
C GLY A 142 10.19 -0.75 18.48
N ARG A 143 10.79 -0.52 19.65
CA ARG A 143 10.08 -0.05 20.85
C ARG A 143 9.50 1.37 20.70
N GLU A 144 10.21 2.29 20.05
CA GLU A 144 9.68 3.63 19.78
C GLU A 144 8.51 3.58 18.78
N LEU A 145 8.59 2.71 17.77
CA LEU A 145 7.46 2.45 16.89
C LEU A 145 6.28 1.85 17.65
N HIS A 146 6.50 0.83 18.49
CA HIS A 146 5.45 0.28 19.34
C HIS A 146 4.79 1.33 20.24
N ARG A 147 5.56 2.29 20.77
CA ARG A 147 5.00 3.41 21.52
C ARG A 147 4.18 4.34 20.64
N LEU A 148 4.69 4.74 19.48
CA LEU A 148 3.95 5.56 18.52
C LEU A 148 2.63 4.88 18.14
N LEU A 149 2.69 3.58 17.88
CA LEU A 149 1.52 2.74 17.63
C LEU A 149 0.57 2.71 18.83
N HIS A 150 1.09 2.66 20.06
CA HIS A 150 0.24 2.67 21.25
C HIS A 150 -0.45 4.00 21.49
N ASP A 151 0.30 5.09 21.38
CA ASP A 151 -0.18 6.45 21.60
C ASP A 151 -1.27 6.83 20.58
N GLU A 152 -1.19 6.26 19.37
CA GLU A 152 -2.22 6.41 18.32
C GLU A 152 -3.37 5.36 18.43
N ASP A 153 -3.46 4.59 19.54
CA ASP A 153 -4.39 3.46 19.75
C ASP A 153 -4.32 2.37 18.65
N LEU A 154 -3.18 2.30 17.97
CA LEU A 154 -2.85 1.32 16.93
C LEU A 154 -2.42 0.00 17.51
N THR A 155 -1.89 -0.06 18.73
CA THR A 155 -1.38 -1.31 19.29
C THR A 155 -2.46 -2.39 19.29
N SER A 156 -3.71 -2.08 19.61
CA SER A 156 -4.76 -3.11 19.61
C SER A 156 -5.17 -3.56 18.20
N GLN A 157 -5.11 -2.69 17.19
CA GLN A 157 -5.47 -3.01 15.80
C GLN A 157 -4.29 -3.70 15.07
N PHE A 158 -3.10 -3.19 15.29
CA PHE A 158 -1.87 -3.67 14.66
C PHE A 158 -1.30 -4.90 15.37
N MET A 159 -1.34 -5.01 16.71
CA MET A 159 -1.04 -6.28 17.40
C MET A 159 -2.09 -7.37 17.17
N ARG A 160 -3.29 -7.00 16.67
CA ARG A 160 -4.24 -8.01 16.17
C ARG A 160 -3.92 -8.48 14.76
N MET A 161 -2.97 -7.87 14.06
CA MET A 161 -2.39 -8.40 12.81
C MET A 161 -3.45 -8.93 11.83
N ASN A 162 -4.64 -8.32 11.87
CA ASN A 162 -5.80 -8.89 11.21
C ASN A 162 -5.51 -8.90 9.71
N ASP A 163 -4.82 -7.90 9.21
CA ASP A 163 -4.47 -7.76 7.80
C ASP A 163 -3.42 -8.78 7.37
N TYR A 164 -2.39 -9.08 8.16
CA TYR A 164 -1.51 -10.22 7.85
C TYR A 164 -2.26 -11.54 7.80
N TYR A 165 -3.07 -11.86 8.82
CA TYR A 165 -3.81 -13.11 8.83
C TYR A 165 -4.91 -13.15 7.77
N LYS A 166 -5.53 -12.01 7.43
CA LYS A 166 -6.47 -11.86 6.31
C LYS A 166 -5.75 -12.10 4.99
N MET A 167 -4.61 -11.45 4.75
CA MET A 167 -3.83 -11.60 3.52
C MET A 167 -3.28 -13.02 3.39
N ARG A 168 -2.81 -13.64 4.47
CA ARG A 168 -2.38 -15.05 4.48
C ARG A 168 -3.53 -16.00 4.15
N ARG A 169 -4.72 -15.80 4.72
CA ARG A 169 -5.92 -16.58 4.38
C ARG A 169 -6.38 -16.33 2.95
N ALA A 170 -6.38 -15.08 2.51
CA ALA A 170 -6.76 -14.66 1.18
C ALA A 170 -5.80 -15.22 0.12
N MET A 171 -4.50 -15.30 0.43
CA MET A 171 -3.50 -15.99 -0.38
C MET A 171 -3.82 -17.49 -0.52
N GLY A 172 -4.18 -18.15 0.59
CA GLY A 172 -4.63 -19.55 0.54
C GLY A 172 -5.83 -19.76 -0.39
N ALA A 173 -6.83 -18.85 -0.33
CA ALA A 173 -7.98 -18.87 -1.22
C ALA A 173 -7.61 -18.54 -2.68
N ALA A 174 -6.65 -17.64 -2.90
CA ALA A 174 -6.15 -17.29 -4.22
C ALA A 174 -5.48 -18.48 -4.90
N ILE A 175 -4.68 -19.26 -4.15
CA ILE A 175 -4.06 -20.49 -4.63
C ILE A 175 -5.13 -21.53 -5.00
N ASP A 176 -6.15 -21.70 -4.17
CA ASP A 176 -7.24 -22.65 -4.44
C ASP A 176 -7.98 -22.33 -5.75
N ALA A 177 -8.14 -21.04 -6.07
CA ALA A 177 -8.83 -20.56 -7.25
C ALA A 177 -8.04 -20.73 -8.57
N GLN A 178 -6.72 -21.00 -8.52
CA GLN A 178 -5.92 -21.16 -9.73
C GLN A 178 -6.12 -22.52 -10.40
N ASP A 179 -5.90 -22.59 -11.72
CA ASP A 179 -5.82 -23.85 -12.46
C ASP A 179 -4.41 -24.45 -12.33
N LEU A 180 -4.13 -25.02 -11.16
CA LEU A 180 -2.88 -25.67 -10.80
C LEU A 180 -3.14 -27.11 -10.31
N PRO A 181 -2.18 -28.04 -10.49
CA PRO A 181 -2.27 -29.37 -9.89
C PRO A 181 -2.45 -29.30 -8.37
N ASP A 182 -3.26 -30.20 -7.81
CA ASP A 182 -3.55 -30.24 -6.36
C ASP A 182 -2.29 -30.35 -5.50
N GLU A 183 -1.28 -31.09 -5.96
CA GLU A 183 0.02 -31.21 -5.28
C GLU A 183 0.75 -29.86 -5.20
N THR A 184 0.76 -29.10 -6.29
CA THR A 184 1.34 -27.74 -6.35
C THR A 184 0.59 -26.81 -5.41
N LYS A 185 -0.75 -26.82 -5.44
CA LYS A 185 -1.59 -26.03 -4.52
C LYS A 185 -1.32 -26.38 -3.06
N GLY A 186 -1.27 -27.67 -2.74
CA GLY A 186 -0.99 -28.18 -1.40
C GLY A 186 0.36 -27.71 -0.88
N THR A 187 1.41 -27.77 -1.73
CA THR A 187 2.76 -27.31 -1.38
C THR A 187 2.79 -25.80 -1.14
N MET A 188 2.23 -25.00 -2.05
CA MET A 188 2.17 -23.54 -1.91
C MET A 188 1.42 -23.13 -0.63
N LYS A 189 0.25 -23.73 -0.37
CA LYS A 189 -0.55 -23.47 0.83
C LYS A 189 0.15 -23.90 2.10
N GLY A 190 0.89 -25.01 2.09
CA GLY A 190 1.72 -25.44 3.20
C GLY A 190 2.74 -24.35 3.57
N LYS A 191 3.52 -23.88 2.59
CA LYS A 191 4.53 -22.84 2.82
C LYS A 191 3.90 -21.52 3.33
N VAL A 192 2.78 -21.08 2.73
CA VAL A 192 2.05 -19.89 3.20
C VAL A 192 1.47 -20.08 4.61
N GLY A 193 1.02 -21.29 4.94
CA GLY A 193 0.48 -21.67 6.25
C GLY A 193 1.54 -21.70 7.36
N ASP A 194 2.78 -22.03 7.00
CA ASP A 194 3.93 -22.10 7.90
C ASP A 194 4.59 -20.75 8.14
N LEU A 195 4.23 -19.72 7.37
CA LEU A 195 4.73 -18.36 7.57
C LEU A 195 4.24 -17.79 8.90
N GLU A 196 5.19 -17.37 9.72
CA GLU A 196 4.96 -16.60 10.94
C GLU A 196 5.37 -15.14 10.71
N PHE A 197 4.69 -14.21 11.35
CA PHE A 197 5.12 -12.81 11.35
C PHE A 197 5.92 -12.51 12.61
N ILE A 198 7.00 -11.75 12.45
CA ILE A 198 7.79 -11.26 13.56
C ILE A 198 7.93 -9.75 13.47
N TRP A 199 7.73 -9.09 14.60
CA TRP A 199 7.97 -7.66 14.75
C TRP A 199 9.46 -7.32 14.76
N PRO A 200 9.88 -6.14 14.31
CA PRO A 200 11.29 -5.75 14.33
C PRO A 200 11.93 -5.89 15.71
N ASP A 201 11.29 -5.48 16.79
CA ASP A 201 11.86 -5.62 18.14
C ASP A 201 11.94 -7.09 18.57
N GLN A 202 10.96 -7.91 18.19
CA GLN A 202 10.94 -9.37 18.41
C GLN A 202 12.05 -10.11 17.65
N PHE A 203 12.37 -9.66 16.43
CA PHE A 203 13.43 -10.24 15.61
C PHE A 203 14.79 -10.20 16.33
N PHE A 204 15.03 -9.11 17.09
CA PHE A 204 16.26 -8.85 17.84
C PHE A 204 16.15 -9.15 19.36
N LEU A 205 15.06 -9.76 19.87
CA LEU A 205 14.91 -10.02 21.31
C LEU A 205 16.01 -10.94 21.87
N GLU A 206 16.45 -10.64 23.09
CA GLU A 206 17.45 -11.43 23.84
C GLU A 206 16.94 -12.85 24.08
N GLY A 207 17.71 -13.85 23.62
CA GLY A 207 17.34 -15.27 23.61
C GLY A 207 17.17 -15.86 22.20
N ASN A 208 17.00 -14.99 21.19
CA ASN A 208 17.15 -15.35 19.79
C ASN A 208 18.55 -14.91 19.37
N GLU A 209 19.53 -15.81 19.40
CA GLU A 209 20.83 -15.53 18.78
C GLU A 209 20.61 -15.36 17.27
N ILE A 210 20.50 -14.11 16.82
CA ILE A 210 20.53 -13.80 15.40
C ILE A 210 21.96 -13.95 14.92
N SER A 211 22.13 -14.72 13.86
CA SER A 211 23.39 -14.90 13.17
C SER A 211 23.84 -13.58 12.54
N LYS A 212 25.12 -13.53 12.15
CA LYS A 212 25.65 -12.36 11.45
C LYS A 212 24.99 -12.23 10.07
N GLU A 213 24.74 -13.34 9.40
CA GLU A 213 24.09 -13.42 8.11
C GLU A 213 22.68 -12.83 8.17
N GLU A 214 21.88 -13.16 9.19
CA GLU A 214 20.54 -12.58 9.40
C GLU A 214 20.59 -11.08 9.68
N ARG A 215 21.62 -10.59 10.38
CA ARG A 215 21.84 -9.15 10.57
C ARG A 215 22.20 -8.45 9.27
N ASP A 216 23.07 -9.06 8.48
CA ASP A 216 23.51 -8.50 7.20
C ASP A 216 22.36 -8.47 6.19
N GLU A 217 21.50 -9.49 6.18
CA GLU A 217 20.23 -9.48 5.44
C GLU A 217 19.28 -8.38 5.94
N PHE A 218 19.07 -8.26 7.25
CA PHE A 218 18.25 -7.17 7.80
C PHE A 218 18.76 -5.80 7.36
N LYS A 219 20.08 -5.57 7.44
CA LYS A 219 20.71 -4.32 6.99
C LYS A 219 20.57 -4.09 5.49
N MET A 220 20.61 -5.16 4.70
CA MET A 220 20.46 -5.09 3.24
C MET A 220 19.04 -4.65 2.86
N PHE A 221 18.01 -5.22 3.50
CA PHE A 221 16.61 -4.90 3.19
C PHE A 221 16.14 -3.65 3.95
N CYS A 222 16.25 -3.64 5.27
CA CYS A 222 15.73 -2.56 6.12
C CYS A 222 16.67 -1.35 6.23
N GLY A 223 17.86 -1.40 5.62
CA GLY A 223 18.88 -0.39 5.79
C GLY A 223 19.59 -0.48 7.14
N PHE A 224 20.72 0.22 7.28
CA PHE A 224 21.51 0.15 8.51
C PHE A 224 20.73 0.65 9.73
N ASP A 225 19.88 1.65 9.59
CA ASP A 225 19.07 2.15 10.70
C ASP A 225 17.71 1.44 10.85
N GLY A 226 17.41 0.44 10.03
CA GLY A 226 16.11 -0.23 9.95
C GLY A 226 15.01 0.63 9.33
N MET A 227 15.32 1.81 8.82
CA MET A 227 14.32 2.80 8.38
C MET A 227 14.10 2.85 6.88
N ASN A 228 14.58 1.85 6.12
CA ASN A 228 14.10 1.67 4.77
C ASN A 228 12.58 1.40 4.81
N TYR A 229 11.83 2.18 4.04
CA TYR A 229 10.38 2.16 4.01
C TYR A 229 9.79 1.40 2.83
N ARG A 230 10.65 0.94 1.91
CA ARG A 230 10.26 0.26 0.69
C ARG A 230 10.15 -1.25 0.86
N ASP A 231 10.85 -1.79 1.85
CA ASP A 231 11.12 -3.22 1.91
C ASP A 231 10.45 -3.89 3.10
N ALA A 232 10.14 -5.15 2.87
CA ALA A 232 10.03 -6.17 3.87
C ALA A 232 10.74 -7.41 3.31
N TYR A 233 10.92 -8.44 4.12
CA TYR A 233 11.53 -9.66 3.63
C TYR A 233 11.10 -10.85 4.46
N PHE A 234 11.34 -12.05 3.93
CA PHE A 234 11.22 -13.28 4.69
C PHE A 234 12.61 -13.84 5.01
N ASN A 235 12.70 -14.52 6.15
CA ASN A 235 13.90 -15.19 6.62
C ASN A 235 13.53 -16.58 7.14
N VAL A 236 14.42 -17.56 7.01
CA VAL A 236 14.22 -18.92 7.53
C VAL A 236 15.14 -19.15 8.73
N ARG A 237 14.55 -19.34 9.92
CA ARG A 237 15.29 -19.62 11.16
C ARG A 237 14.69 -20.86 11.82
N ASN A 238 15.53 -21.83 12.18
CA ASN A 238 15.11 -23.06 12.86
C ASN A 238 13.96 -23.82 12.13
N ASN A 239 14.05 -23.92 10.80
CA ASN A 239 13.00 -24.50 9.94
C ASN A 239 11.64 -23.80 10.00
N LYS A 240 11.59 -22.56 10.50
CA LYS A 240 10.41 -21.71 10.44
C LYS A 240 10.69 -20.54 9.51
N THR A 241 9.70 -20.20 8.69
CA THR A 241 9.76 -19.04 7.81
C THR A 241 9.09 -17.86 8.51
N TYR A 242 9.79 -16.75 8.57
CA TYR A 242 9.35 -15.54 9.22
C TYR A 242 9.26 -14.41 8.21
N MET A 243 8.17 -13.66 8.23
CA MET A 243 8.09 -12.35 7.59
C MET A 243 8.54 -11.28 8.57
N VAL A 244 9.43 -10.40 8.13
CA VAL A 244 9.93 -9.24 8.88
C VAL A 244 9.58 -7.98 8.10
N LEU A 245 8.69 -7.15 8.65
CA LEU A 245 8.43 -5.81 8.12
C LEU A 245 9.50 -4.85 8.61
N CYS A 246 10.12 -4.09 7.73
CA CYS A 246 11.10 -3.09 8.15
C CYS A 246 10.44 -1.99 9.01
N PRO A 247 11.10 -1.52 10.08
CA PRO A 247 10.63 -0.39 10.88
C PRO A 247 10.21 0.84 10.06
N GLY A 248 10.97 1.18 9.01
CA GLY A 248 10.63 2.26 8.09
C GLY A 248 9.30 2.05 7.37
N THR A 249 9.01 0.83 6.93
CA THR A 249 7.77 0.47 6.23
C THR A 249 6.56 0.62 7.14
N LEU A 250 6.71 0.22 8.41
CA LEU A 250 5.68 0.45 9.44
C LEU A 250 5.47 1.93 9.72
N LEU A 251 6.56 2.69 9.82
CA LEU A 251 6.48 4.13 10.01
C LEU A 251 5.78 4.83 8.84
N ALA A 252 6.07 4.41 7.61
CA ALA A 252 5.46 4.93 6.40
C ALA A 252 3.94 4.72 6.41
N ALA A 253 3.48 3.52 6.77
CA ALA A 253 2.05 3.21 6.86
C ALA A 253 1.31 4.08 7.90
N VAL A 254 1.95 4.42 9.02
CA VAL A 254 1.31 5.22 10.07
C VAL A 254 1.55 6.72 9.94
N THR A 255 2.39 7.16 8.99
CA THR A 255 2.66 8.57 8.75
C THR A 255 1.45 9.24 8.07
N PRO A 256 0.80 10.23 8.71
CA PRO A 256 -0.31 10.95 8.11
C PRO A 256 0.19 11.85 6.99
N GLY A 257 -0.32 11.70 5.77
CA GLY A 257 0.09 12.62 4.69
C GLY A 257 -0.29 12.29 3.26
N LEU A 258 -1.01 11.20 2.96
CA LEU A 258 -1.53 10.94 1.60
C LEU A 258 -2.75 11.84 1.25
N GLU A 259 -2.65 13.12 1.58
CA GLU A 259 -3.60 14.23 1.35
C GLU A 259 -4.81 14.36 2.30
N GLY A 260 -5.37 15.57 2.34
CA GLY A 260 -6.28 16.20 3.31
C GLY A 260 -7.60 15.49 3.66
N VAL A 261 -7.74 14.21 3.36
CA VAL A 261 -8.85 13.37 3.81
C VAL A 261 -8.44 12.75 5.16
N PRO A 262 -9.21 12.98 6.24
CA PRO A 262 -9.04 12.23 7.48
C PRO A 262 -9.23 10.74 7.21
N MET A 263 -8.13 10.02 6.96
CA MET A 263 -8.19 8.58 6.81
C MET A 263 -8.38 7.95 8.18
N SER A 264 -9.34 7.03 8.25
CA SER A 264 -9.48 6.18 9.42
C SER A 264 -8.18 5.41 9.64
N LEU A 265 -8.01 4.98 10.87
CA LEU A 265 -6.84 4.24 11.29
C LEU A 265 -6.68 2.90 10.56
N SER A 266 -7.81 2.22 10.35
CA SER A 266 -7.90 1.00 9.54
C SER A 266 -7.41 1.28 8.11
N ALA A 267 -7.85 2.39 7.51
CA ALA A 267 -7.47 2.77 6.15
C ALA A 267 -5.96 2.99 5.97
N ARG A 268 -5.24 3.37 7.03
CA ARG A 268 -3.77 3.50 6.99
C ARG A 268 -3.05 2.15 6.92
N PHE A 269 -3.62 1.10 7.49
CA PHE A 269 -3.03 -0.25 7.43
C PHE A 269 -3.34 -0.98 6.13
N GLU A 270 -4.39 -0.57 5.41
CA GLU A 270 -4.66 -1.06 4.05
C GLU A 270 -3.48 -0.80 3.11
N TYR A 271 -2.72 0.26 3.36
CA TYR A 271 -1.45 0.56 2.70
C TYR A 271 -0.45 -0.61 2.75
N LEU A 272 -0.45 -1.39 3.84
CA LEU A 272 0.42 -2.55 4.00
C LEU A 272 -0.16 -3.82 3.38
N ALA A 273 -1.44 -3.86 3.02
CA ALA A 273 -2.07 -5.10 2.54
C ALA A 273 -1.37 -5.62 1.28
N PHE A 274 -1.07 -4.73 0.32
CA PHE A 274 -0.34 -5.11 -0.88
C PHE A 274 1.11 -5.52 -0.58
N VAL A 275 1.83 -4.79 0.27
CA VAL A 275 3.21 -5.14 0.67
C VAL A 275 3.24 -6.51 1.33
N ILE A 276 2.35 -6.75 2.30
CA ILE A 276 2.25 -8.03 3.00
C ILE A 276 1.91 -9.15 2.01
N GLY A 277 0.93 -8.94 1.12
CA GLY A 277 0.58 -9.90 0.09
C GLY A 277 1.76 -10.20 -0.85
N HIS A 278 2.54 -9.18 -1.21
CA HIS A 278 3.71 -9.29 -2.07
C HIS A 278 4.81 -10.13 -1.41
N GLU A 279 5.17 -9.84 -0.16
CA GLU A 279 6.16 -10.62 0.57
C GLU A 279 5.72 -12.08 0.81
N ILE A 280 4.44 -12.31 1.07
CA ILE A 280 3.89 -13.68 1.14
C ILE A 280 4.02 -14.36 -0.23
N GLY A 281 3.79 -13.62 -1.31
CA GLY A 281 3.93 -14.09 -2.69
C GLY A 281 5.33 -14.63 -3.00
N HIS A 282 6.39 -14.05 -2.43
CA HIS A 282 7.76 -14.55 -2.61
C HIS A 282 8.00 -15.98 -2.10
N ILE A 283 7.19 -16.46 -1.17
CA ILE A 283 7.32 -17.83 -0.63
C ILE A 283 6.86 -18.88 -1.66
N ILE A 284 6.08 -18.45 -2.65
CA ILE A 284 5.45 -19.28 -3.67
C ILE A 284 5.70 -18.73 -5.09
N ASP A 285 6.78 -17.97 -5.26
CA ASP A 285 7.13 -17.28 -6.49
C ASP A 285 7.82 -18.20 -7.53
N THR A 286 8.26 -17.60 -8.64
CA THR A 286 8.95 -18.29 -9.74
C THR A 286 10.25 -18.99 -9.34
N ARG A 287 10.92 -18.56 -8.26
CA ARG A 287 12.11 -19.25 -7.75
C ARG A 287 11.72 -20.57 -7.08
N GLU A 288 10.61 -20.57 -6.36
CA GLU A 288 10.15 -21.69 -5.54
C GLU A 288 9.33 -22.71 -6.35
N HIS A 289 8.62 -22.24 -7.38
CA HIS A 289 7.71 -23.05 -8.18
C HIS A 289 7.81 -22.75 -9.68
N ALA A 290 9.02 -22.68 -10.24
CA ALA A 290 9.28 -22.28 -11.64
C ALA A 290 8.27 -22.85 -12.67
N GLY A 291 8.04 -24.17 -12.66
CA GLY A 291 7.13 -24.82 -13.60
C GLY A 291 5.66 -24.39 -13.50
N ALA A 292 5.21 -23.89 -12.34
CA ALA A 292 3.87 -23.31 -12.19
C ALA A 292 3.73 -21.98 -12.95
N PHE A 293 4.84 -21.29 -13.22
CA PHE A 293 4.87 -19.96 -13.85
C PHE A 293 5.40 -19.96 -15.27
N ASP A 294 5.67 -21.11 -15.90
CA ASP A 294 6.21 -21.17 -17.27
C ASP A 294 5.33 -20.39 -18.26
N ARG A 295 4.01 -20.55 -18.16
CA ARG A 295 3.03 -19.86 -19.01
C ARG A 295 3.00 -18.35 -18.74
N MET A 296 3.01 -17.95 -17.47
CA MET A 296 3.11 -16.53 -17.09
C MET A 296 4.39 -15.92 -17.64
N SER A 297 5.53 -16.58 -17.41
CA SER A 297 6.85 -16.12 -17.83
C SER A 297 6.94 -15.95 -19.35
N GLY A 298 6.33 -16.87 -20.11
CA GLY A 298 6.21 -16.75 -21.57
C GLY A 298 5.39 -15.53 -22.00
N CYS A 299 4.25 -15.29 -21.35
CA CYS A 299 3.43 -14.09 -21.60
C CYS A 299 4.21 -12.81 -21.29
N VAL A 300 4.85 -12.74 -20.11
CA VAL A 300 5.64 -11.57 -19.70
C VAL A 300 6.81 -11.34 -20.64
N ALA A 301 7.48 -12.39 -21.11
CA ALA A 301 8.57 -12.28 -22.08
C ALA A 301 8.16 -11.68 -23.42
N ASN A 302 6.91 -11.88 -23.84
CA ASN A 302 6.39 -11.29 -25.08
C ASN A 302 6.02 -9.82 -24.91
N GLU A 303 5.56 -9.43 -23.72
CA GLU A 303 5.17 -8.06 -23.39
C GLU A 303 6.37 -7.17 -22.99
N PHE A 304 7.47 -7.75 -22.46
CA PHE A 304 8.59 -7.00 -21.88
C PHE A 304 9.92 -7.09 -22.63
N VAL A 305 10.48 -5.92 -22.98
CA VAL A 305 11.86 -5.76 -23.45
C VAL A 305 12.53 -4.60 -22.67
N PRO A 306 13.73 -4.76 -22.06
CA PRO A 306 14.61 -5.94 -22.10
C PRO A 306 14.62 -6.82 -20.83
N SER A 307 14.76 -8.13 -21.06
CA SER A 307 14.99 -9.27 -20.12
C SER A 307 14.12 -9.37 -18.86
N PRO A 308 12.92 -9.96 -18.96
CA PRO A 308 12.01 -10.16 -17.83
C PRO A 308 12.50 -11.17 -16.78
N SER A 309 13.52 -11.98 -17.09
CA SER A 309 14.00 -13.04 -16.19
C SER A 309 14.43 -12.52 -14.81
N ASN A 310 15.00 -11.31 -14.74
CA ASN A 310 15.45 -10.73 -13.47
C ASN A 310 14.28 -10.23 -12.61
N TYR A 311 13.15 -9.93 -13.25
CA TYR A 311 11.97 -9.36 -12.63
C TYR A 311 10.88 -10.38 -12.34
N MET A 312 10.92 -11.57 -12.95
CA MET A 312 9.87 -12.57 -12.81
C MET A 312 9.56 -12.94 -11.36
N ARG A 313 10.56 -12.86 -10.48
CA ARG A 313 10.38 -13.08 -9.05
C ARG A 313 9.43 -12.04 -8.44
N GLU A 314 9.75 -10.76 -8.62
CA GLU A 314 8.95 -9.62 -8.15
C GLU A 314 7.57 -9.55 -8.83
N ILE A 315 7.52 -9.84 -10.12
CA ILE A 315 6.26 -9.88 -10.90
C ILE A 315 5.32 -10.97 -10.37
N SER A 316 5.83 -12.17 -10.09
CA SER A 316 5.00 -13.23 -9.53
C SER A 316 4.54 -12.93 -8.10
N ALA A 317 5.34 -12.20 -7.32
CA ALA A 317 4.94 -11.70 -6.00
C ALA A 317 3.83 -10.63 -6.10
N ASP A 318 3.95 -9.68 -7.02
CA ASP A 318 2.89 -8.70 -7.32
C ASP A 318 1.59 -9.37 -7.77
N TYR A 319 1.68 -10.37 -8.65
CA TYR A 319 0.54 -11.16 -9.10
C TYR A 319 -0.18 -11.82 -7.92
N TRP A 320 0.56 -12.52 -7.06
CA TRP A 320 -0.05 -13.18 -5.90
C TRP A 320 -0.66 -12.19 -4.92
N SER A 321 -0.04 -11.03 -4.72
CA SER A 321 -0.61 -9.96 -3.90
C SER A 321 -1.92 -9.45 -4.49
N ALA A 322 -1.98 -9.23 -5.80
CA ALA A 322 -3.20 -8.83 -6.50
C ALA A 322 -4.33 -9.87 -6.37
N GLU A 323 -4.02 -11.16 -6.54
CA GLU A 323 -5.00 -12.24 -6.36
C GLU A 323 -5.48 -12.34 -4.90
N ALA A 324 -4.58 -12.19 -3.92
CA ALA A 324 -4.96 -12.18 -2.51
C ALA A 324 -5.82 -10.97 -2.15
N LEU A 325 -5.52 -9.78 -2.69
CA LEU A 325 -6.36 -8.59 -2.52
C LEU A 325 -7.76 -8.81 -3.11
N PHE A 326 -7.85 -9.42 -4.31
CA PHE A 326 -9.13 -9.79 -4.87
C PHE A 326 -9.92 -10.69 -3.92
N GLN A 327 -9.32 -11.77 -3.41
CA GLN A 327 -10.01 -12.67 -2.47
C GLN A 327 -10.40 -11.96 -1.17
N HIS A 328 -9.62 -10.99 -0.72
CA HIS A 328 -9.93 -10.19 0.47
C HIS A 328 -11.15 -9.27 0.25
N LEU A 329 -11.26 -8.65 -0.92
CA LEU A 329 -12.24 -7.61 -1.23
C LEU A 329 -13.51 -8.13 -1.90
N ASN A 330 -13.47 -9.27 -2.61
CA ASN A 330 -14.59 -9.78 -3.40
C ASN A 330 -15.89 -10.06 -2.60
N ASN A 331 -15.82 -10.06 -1.27
CA ASN A 331 -16.98 -10.25 -0.40
C ASN A 331 -17.27 -9.06 0.53
N ASN A 332 -16.55 -7.93 0.39
CA ASN A 332 -16.58 -6.84 1.35
C ASN A 332 -16.63 -5.47 0.66
N GLY A 333 -17.58 -4.64 1.09
CA GLY A 333 -17.66 -3.22 0.73
C GLY A 333 -18.44 -2.94 -0.56
N ASP A 334 -18.82 -1.67 -0.70
CA ASP A 334 -19.31 -1.17 -1.98
C ASP A 334 -18.15 -0.89 -2.95
N GLN A 335 -18.49 -0.61 -4.21
CA GLN A 335 -17.51 -0.37 -5.27
C GLN A 335 -16.60 0.84 -4.99
N GLU A 336 -17.08 1.84 -4.28
CA GLU A 336 -16.29 3.02 -3.93
C GLU A 336 -15.29 2.68 -2.82
N GLU A 337 -15.71 1.95 -1.79
CA GLU A 337 -14.84 1.45 -0.73
C GLU A 337 -13.73 0.56 -1.28
N ILE A 338 -14.05 -0.35 -2.21
CA ILE A 338 -13.06 -1.21 -2.88
C ILE A 338 -12.04 -0.37 -3.66
N ARG A 339 -12.47 0.60 -4.48
CA ARG A 339 -11.55 1.47 -5.22
C ARG A 339 -10.66 2.27 -4.28
N ASN A 340 -11.24 2.83 -3.22
CA ASN A 340 -10.50 3.57 -2.22
C ASN A 340 -9.46 2.69 -1.50
N PHE A 341 -9.81 1.44 -1.18
CA PHE A 341 -8.89 0.46 -0.61
C PHE A 341 -7.72 0.16 -1.56
N LEU A 342 -8.02 -0.13 -2.83
CA LEU A 342 -7.02 -0.44 -3.84
C LEU A 342 -6.07 0.73 -4.05
N THR A 343 -6.60 1.95 -4.19
CA THR A 343 -5.79 3.17 -4.31
C THR A 343 -4.84 3.34 -3.13
N ARG A 344 -5.32 3.14 -1.90
CA ARG A 344 -4.45 3.22 -0.71
C ARG A 344 -3.40 2.11 -0.70
N SER A 345 -3.77 0.88 -1.05
CA SER A 345 -2.89 -0.29 -1.03
C SER A 345 -1.74 -0.18 -2.04
N PHE A 346 -2.01 0.38 -3.22
CA PHE A 346 -1.01 0.51 -4.28
C PHE A 346 -0.12 1.74 -4.16
N ASN A 347 -0.48 2.67 -3.29
CA ASN A 347 0.23 3.94 -3.13
C ASN A 347 1.71 3.75 -2.74
N ILE A 348 2.04 2.69 -1.98
CA ILE A 348 3.43 2.32 -1.65
C ILE A 348 4.29 2.04 -2.87
N ILE A 349 3.70 1.47 -3.93
CA ILE A 349 4.41 1.15 -5.17
C ILE A 349 4.89 2.45 -5.83
N CYS A 350 4.13 3.53 -5.71
CA CYS A 350 4.49 4.85 -6.25
C CYS A 350 5.74 5.46 -5.59
N LEU A 351 6.19 4.92 -4.46
CA LEU A 351 7.40 5.39 -3.80
C LEU A 351 8.66 4.64 -4.26
N GLY A 352 8.52 3.58 -5.07
CA GLY A 352 9.62 2.77 -5.58
C GLY A 352 10.21 3.33 -6.88
N ASP A 353 11.47 3.00 -7.13
CA ASP A 353 12.15 3.24 -8.42
C ASP A 353 12.50 1.88 -9.04
N ASP A 354 12.82 1.85 -10.33
CA ASP A 354 13.47 0.68 -10.94
C ASP A 354 14.91 0.61 -10.42
N ASP A 355 15.17 -0.36 -9.55
CA ASP A 355 16.47 -0.61 -8.92
C ASP A 355 17.21 -1.79 -9.55
N GLY A 356 16.74 -2.27 -10.71
CA GLY A 356 17.23 -3.48 -11.38
C GLY A 356 16.83 -4.79 -10.71
N LYS A 357 16.09 -4.74 -9.59
CA LYS A 357 15.45 -5.89 -8.93
C LYS A 357 13.93 -5.83 -9.09
N HIS A 358 13.35 -4.65 -8.92
CA HIS A 358 11.94 -4.37 -9.08
C HIS A 358 11.68 -3.69 -10.44
N PRO A 359 10.64 -4.08 -11.19
CA PRO A 359 10.24 -3.33 -12.38
C PRO A 359 9.84 -1.89 -12.03
N ALA A 360 9.97 -0.98 -12.99
CA ALA A 360 9.48 0.38 -12.82
C ALA A 360 7.99 0.42 -12.39
N VAL A 361 7.61 1.43 -11.60
CA VAL A 361 6.26 1.57 -11.03
C VAL A 361 5.16 1.47 -12.09
N ILE A 362 5.33 2.15 -13.23
CA ILE A 362 4.34 2.12 -14.32
C ILE A 362 4.10 0.70 -14.86
N ILE A 363 5.15 -0.13 -14.88
CA ILE A 363 5.06 -1.53 -15.29
C ILE A 363 4.25 -2.32 -14.27
N ARG A 364 4.60 -2.21 -12.98
CA ARG A 364 3.91 -2.91 -11.88
C ARG A 364 2.43 -2.55 -11.84
N LEU A 365 2.13 -1.25 -11.84
CA LEU A 365 0.77 -0.74 -11.71
C LEU A 365 -0.05 -0.94 -12.98
N ASN A 366 0.44 -0.55 -14.16
CA ASN A 366 -0.41 -0.58 -15.35
C ASN A 366 -0.45 -1.97 -16.00
N THR A 367 0.67 -2.70 -16.02
CA THR A 367 0.73 -3.99 -16.73
C THR A 367 0.29 -5.16 -15.86
N PHE A 368 0.74 -5.25 -14.60
CA PHE A 368 0.46 -6.43 -13.78
C PHE A 368 -0.79 -6.27 -12.92
N ILE A 369 -0.89 -5.14 -12.22
CA ILE A 369 -2.02 -4.90 -11.33
C ILE A 369 -3.23 -4.41 -12.13
N GLY A 370 -3.04 -3.43 -13.01
CA GLY A 370 -4.08 -2.78 -13.79
C GLY A 370 -4.73 -3.69 -14.83
N ARG A 371 -3.98 -4.67 -15.37
CA ARG A 371 -4.53 -5.68 -16.28
C ARG A 371 -5.02 -6.94 -15.56
N ASN A 372 -4.83 -7.08 -14.25
CA ASN A 372 -5.31 -8.27 -13.52
C ASN A 372 -6.85 -8.36 -13.64
N PRO A 373 -7.41 -9.43 -14.26
CA PRO A 373 -8.83 -9.50 -14.57
C PRO A 373 -9.71 -9.53 -13.32
N ASN A 374 -9.21 -10.12 -12.23
CA ASN A 374 -9.92 -10.21 -10.97
C ASN A 374 -10.00 -8.84 -10.27
N LEU A 375 -8.90 -8.10 -10.23
CA LEU A 375 -8.89 -6.74 -9.68
C LEU A 375 -9.73 -5.77 -10.49
N ARG A 376 -9.63 -5.81 -11.82
CA ARG A 376 -10.46 -4.98 -12.71
C ARG A 376 -11.94 -5.22 -12.44
N ARG A 377 -12.36 -6.49 -12.34
CA ARG A 377 -13.74 -6.87 -12.06
C ARG A 377 -14.24 -6.27 -10.75
N ILE A 378 -13.47 -6.36 -9.66
CA ILE A 378 -13.93 -5.81 -8.36
C ILE A 378 -13.85 -4.29 -8.28
N ALA A 379 -12.99 -3.66 -9.06
CA ALA A 379 -12.93 -2.20 -9.20
C ALA A 379 -14.06 -1.63 -10.08
N GLY A 380 -14.85 -2.52 -10.70
CA GLY A 380 -15.92 -2.17 -11.63
C GLY A 380 -15.41 -1.76 -13.01
N CYS A 381 -14.16 -2.08 -13.34
CA CYS A 381 -13.54 -1.75 -14.61
C CYS A 381 -13.98 -2.71 -15.71
N GLU A 382 -14.19 -2.18 -16.90
CA GLU A 382 -14.34 -2.98 -18.12
C GLU A 382 -13.12 -3.89 -18.32
N PRO A 383 -13.26 -5.06 -18.96
CA PRO A 383 -12.13 -5.93 -19.26
C PRO A 383 -11.05 -5.20 -20.08
N PRO A 384 -9.79 -5.65 -20.03
CA PRO A 384 -8.75 -5.11 -20.89
C PRO A 384 -9.17 -5.21 -22.36
N ILE A 385 -8.78 -4.26 -23.20
CA ILE A 385 -8.95 -4.39 -24.65
C ILE A 385 -7.99 -5.49 -25.12
N ALA A 386 -8.39 -6.30 -26.10
CA ALA A 386 -7.62 -7.46 -26.60
C ALA A 386 -6.16 -7.16 -27.02
N ALA A 387 -5.79 -5.89 -27.23
CA ALA A 387 -4.42 -5.48 -27.53
C ALA A 387 -3.47 -5.51 -26.33
N GLU A 388 -3.98 -5.71 -25.12
CA GLU A 388 -3.22 -5.66 -23.86
C GLU A 388 -3.57 -6.85 -22.96
N PRO A 389 -2.99 -8.04 -23.22
CA PRO A 389 -3.34 -9.22 -22.47
C PRO A 389 -2.91 -9.14 -21.00
N ALA A 390 -3.64 -9.85 -20.15
CA ALA A 390 -3.24 -10.09 -18.77
C ALA A 390 -2.37 -11.34 -18.70
N CYS A 391 -1.18 -11.22 -18.12
CA CYS A 391 -0.30 -12.37 -17.85
C CYS A 391 -0.64 -12.98 -16.49
N THR A 392 -1.27 -14.16 -16.49
CA THR A 392 -1.63 -14.91 -15.28
C THR A 392 -0.85 -16.21 -15.20
N ILE A 393 -1.01 -16.98 -14.12
CA ILE A 393 -0.42 -18.33 -13.99
C ILE A 393 -0.91 -19.28 -15.09
N ALA A 394 -2.13 -19.07 -15.58
CA ALA A 394 -2.67 -19.82 -16.72
C ALA A 394 -2.04 -19.41 -18.07
N GLY A 395 -1.24 -18.33 -18.10
CA GLY A 395 -0.63 -17.75 -19.28
C GLY A 395 -1.31 -16.46 -19.72
N GLU A 396 -1.27 -16.22 -21.03
CA GLU A 396 -1.99 -15.11 -21.64
C GLU A 396 -3.50 -15.35 -21.48
N THR A 397 -4.17 -14.44 -20.78
CA THR A 397 -5.63 -14.44 -20.72
C THR A 397 -6.13 -13.41 -21.74
N PRO A 398 -6.70 -13.85 -22.88
CA PRO A 398 -7.26 -12.90 -23.84
C PRO A 398 -8.36 -12.11 -23.15
N ALA A 399 -8.51 -10.84 -23.56
CA ALA A 399 -9.70 -10.08 -23.21
C ALA A 399 -10.95 -10.92 -23.49
N PRO A 400 -11.96 -10.92 -22.60
CA PRO A 400 -13.28 -11.43 -22.95
C PRO A 400 -13.65 -10.84 -24.32
N PRO A 401 -14.18 -11.65 -25.26
CA PRO A 401 -14.66 -11.11 -26.53
C PRO A 401 -15.61 -9.99 -26.17
N ALA A 402 -15.37 -8.78 -26.71
CA ALA A 402 -16.20 -7.62 -26.44
C ALA A 402 -17.66 -8.07 -26.59
N GLU A 403 -18.41 -8.10 -25.47
CA GLU A 403 -19.80 -8.54 -25.53
C GLU A 403 -20.45 -7.69 -26.60
N ALA A 404 -20.92 -8.35 -27.67
CA ALA A 404 -21.52 -7.65 -28.79
C ALA A 404 -22.65 -6.82 -28.19
N SER A 405 -22.42 -5.51 -28.09
CA SER A 405 -23.30 -4.57 -27.40
C SER A 405 -24.71 -4.88 -27.84
N THR A 406 -25.47 -5.54 -26.96
CA THR A 406 -26.89 -5.73 -27.18
C THR A 406 -27.47 -4.37 -26.83
N THR A 407 -27.39 -3.44 -27.77
CA THR A 407 -28.26 -2.28 -27.81
C THR A 407 -29.66 -2.85 -27.82
N SER A 408 -30.29 -2.90 -26.65
CA SER A 408 -31.73 -3.12 -26.57
C SER A 408 -32.40 -2.03 -27.42
N PRO A 409 -33.26 -2.41 -28.39
CA PRO A 409 -33.90 -1.47 -29.30
C PRO A 409 -34.81 -0.46 -28.60
#